data_AF-A0A943REC6-F1
#
_entry.id   AF-A0A943REC6-F1
#
_cell.length_a   1.000
_cell.length_b   1.000
_cell.length_c   1.000
_cell.angle_alpha   90.00
_cell.angle_beta   90.00
_cell.angle_gamma   90.00
#
_symmetry.space_group_name_H-M   'P 1'
#
loop_
_entity.id
_entity.type
_entity.pdbx_description
1 polymer ?
#
loop_
_entity_poly.entity_id
_entity_poly.type
_entity_poly.pdbx_seq_one_letter_code
_entity_poly.pdbx_strand_id
1 'polypeptide(L)' 'MDNRYGGFNKGYNGDMSAAGYFDSLPLEVKEEINRRAADIHSISDLEVLATYLENKLES' A
#
# COMPACT_ATOMS: atom_id res chain seq x y z
N MET A 1 -9.51 -3.20 -18.41
CA MET A 1 -8.42 -2.99 -17.45
C MET A 1 -9.00 -2.20 -16.29
N ASP A 2 -9.05 -2.82 -15.13
CA ASP A 2 -9.72 -2.29 -13.95
C ASP A 2 -8.80 -1.26 -13.27
N ASN A 3 -9.15 0.02 -13.37
CA ASN A 3 -8.28 1.15 -13.02
C ASN A 3 -8.28 1.46 -11.51
N ARG A 4 -8.70 0.51 -10.67
CA ARG A 4 -8.89 0.67 -9.22
C ARG A 4 -7.58 0.75 -8.40
N TYR A 5 -6.43 0.42 -9.00
CA TYR A 5 -5.13 0.40 -8.31
C TYR A 5 -4.20 1.58 -8.69
N GLY A 6 -4.67 2.55 -9.47
CA GLY A 6 -3.86 3.68 -9.93
C GLY A 6 -3.60 4.79 -8.89
N GLY A 7 -4.06 4.61 -7.64
CA GLY A 7 -4.00 5.63 -6.58
C GLY A 7 -2.61 5.76 -5.96
N PHE A 8 -2.09 4.66 -5.39
CA PHE A 8 -0.77 4.65 -4.75
C PHE A 8 0.39 4.92 -5.75
N ASN A 9 0.27 4.36 -6.95
CA ASN A 9 1.32 4.41 -7.99
C ASN A 9 1.54 5.82 -8.59
N LYS A 10 0.62 6.78 -8.40
CA LYS A 10 0.77 8.14 -8.95
C LYS A 10 1.60 9.09 -8.07
N GLY A 11 1.76 8.79 -6.78
CA GLY A 11 2.55 9.59 -5.83
C GLY A 11 4.02 9.15 -5.73
N TYR A 12 4.27 7.84 -5.80
CA TYR A 12 5.60 7.22 -5.72
C TYR A 12 6.25 7.12 -7.10
N ASN A 13 6.34 8.24 -7.84
CA ASN A 13 7.01 8.34 -9.15
C ASN A 13 8.47 7.81 -9.09
N GLY A 14 8.67 6.50 -9.21
CA GLY A 14 9.98 5.88 -9.42
C GLY A 14 10.52 4.99 -8.29
N ASP A 15 9.83 4.80 -7.16
CA ASP A 15 10.30 3.86 -6.13
C ASP A 15 9.79 2.43 -6.44
N MET A 16 10.55 1.72 -7.27
CA MET A 16 10.25 0.34 -7.66
C MET A 16 10.15 -0.60 -6.45
N SER A 17 10.84 -0.30 -5.35
CA SER A 17 10.82 -1.11 -4.13
C SER A 17 9.46 -1.00 -3.43
N ALA A 18 8.91 0.21 -3.31
CA ALA A 18 7.61 0.44 -2.70
C ALA A 18 6.46 -0.19 -3.52
N ALA A 19 6.54 -0.09 -4.85
CA ALA A 19 5.56 -0.72 -5.74
C ALA A 19 5.60 -2.26 -5.65
N GLY A 20 6.81 -2.84 -5.65
CA GLY A 20 7.00 -4.29 -5.51
C GLY A 20 6.52 -4.82 -4.16
N TYR A 21 6.80 -4.10 -3.07
CA TYR A 21 6.30 -4.44 -1.75
C TYR A 21 4.77 -4.35 -1.70
N PHE A 22 4.18 -3.25 -2.17
CA PHE A 22 2.73 -3.07 -2.21
C PHE A 22 2.02 -4.19 -2.97
N ASP A 23 2.53 -4.60 -4.14
CA ASP A 23 1.91 -5.66 -4.95
C ASP A 23 1.90 -7.01 -4.24
N SER A 24 2.90 -7.29 -3.40
CA SER A 24 3.03 -8.53 -2.62
C SER A 24 2.02 -8.64 -1.47
N LEU A 25 1.39 -7.52 -1.07
CA LEU A 25 0.46 -7.49 0.06
C LEU A 25 -0.89 -8.15 -0.27
N PRO A 26 -1.60 -8.69 0.75
CA PRO A 26 -2.96 -9.20 0.62
C PRO A 26 -3.93 -8.15 0.06
N LEU A 27 -4.99 -8.61 -0.63
CA LEU A 27 -5.97 -7.71 -1.26
C LEU A 27 -6.60 -6.72 -0.26
N GLU A 28 -7.00 -7.22 0.91
CA GLU A 28 -7.64 -6.41 1.96
C GLU A 28 -6.70 -5.30 2.49
N VAL A 29 -5.42 -5.62 2.62
CA VAL A 29 -4.37 -4.67 3.04
C VAL A 29 -4.16 -3.61 1.96
N LYS A 30 -4.09 -4.01 0.68
CA LYS A 30 -3.95 -3.08 -0.46
C LYS A 30 -5.11 -2.11 -0.57
N GLU A 31 -6.34 -2.55 -0.32
CA GLU A 31 -7.53 -1.68 -0.37
C GLU A 31 -7.51 -0.62 0.74
N GLU A 32 -7.09 -0.97 1.95
CA GLU A 32 -6.95 -0.02 3.06
C GLU A 32 -5.79 0.96 2.83
N ILE A 33 -4.66 0.48 2.33
CA ILE A 33 -3.52 1.33 1.95
C ILE A 33 -3.93 2.33 0.85
N ASN A 34 -4.66 1.88 -0.17
CA ASN A 34 -5.17 2.78 -1.21
C ASN A 34 -6.14 3.83 -0.65
N ARG A 35 -6.97 3.48 0.35
CA ARG A 35 -7.85 4.44 1.03
C ARG A 35 -7.07 5.51 1.80
N ARG A 36 -5.87 5.16 2.29
CA ARG A 36 -4.98 6.05 3.06
C ARG A 36 -3.79 6.56 2.24
N ALA A 37 -3.78 6.38 0.92
CA ALA A 37 -2.61 6.69 0.10
C ALA A 37 -2.15 8.15 0.20
N ALA A 38 -3.06 9.07 0.56
CA ALA A 38 -2.74 10.48 0.81
C ALA A 38 -1.88 10.71 2.07
N ASP A 39 -1.94 9.79 3.04
CA ASP A 39 -1.23 9.85 4.32
C ASP A 39 0.13 9.13 4.29
N ILE A 40 0.46 8.48 3.17
CA ILE A 40 1.71 7.70 3.02
C ILE A 40 2.70 8.55 2.24
N HIS A 41 3.81 8.91 2.89
CA HIS A 41 4.82 9.81 2.33
C HIS A 41 6.18 9.14 2.10
N SER A 42 6.37 7.94 2.63
CA SER A 42 7.60 7.16 2.50
C SER A 42 7.31 5.65 2.41
N ILE A 43 8.30 4.84 1.98
CA ILE A 43 8.17 3.37 2.00
C ILE A 43 8.03 2.84 3.43
N SER A 44 8.66 3.50 4.41
CA SER A 44 8.54 3.13 5.82
C SER A 44 7.11 3.32 6.35
N ASP A 45 6.40 4.36 5.93
CA ASP A 45 4.98 4.55 6.29
C ASP A 45 4.11 3.42 5.73
N LEU A 46 4.42 2.96 4.51
CA LEU A 46 3.76 1.85 3.85
C LEU A 46 3.99 0.53 4.62
N GLU A 47 5.23 0.23 4.99
CA GLU A 47 5.60 -0.98 5.75
C GLU A 47 4.95 -1.01 7.14
N VAL A 48 4.96 0.12 7.85
CA VAL A 48 4.33 0.24 9.18
C VAL A 48 2.82 0.03 9.08
N LEU A 49 2.17 0.66 8.10
CA LEU A 49 0.73 0.51 7.90
C LEU A 49 0.38 -0.92 7.47
N ALA A 50 1.13 -1.52 6.56
CA ALA A 50 0.93 -2.89 6.11
C ALA A 50 1.04 -3.88 7.29
N THR A 51 2.10 -3.78 8.09
CA THR A 51 2.33 -4.62 9.28
C THR A 51 1.19 -4.46 10.30
N TYR A 52 0.73 -3.23 10.53
CA TYR A 52 -0.39 -2.98 11.44
C TYR A 52 -1.69 -3.66 10.95
N LEU A 53 -1.95 -3.59 9.65
CA LEU A 53 -3.15 -4.18 9.05
C LEU A 53 -3.10 -5.71 9.03
N GLU A 54 -1.95 -6.30 8.73
CA GLU A 54 -1.75 -7.75 8.79
C GLU A 54 -2.01 -8.29 10.20
N ASN A 55 -1.43 -7.68 11.24
CA ASN A 55 -1.66 -8.06 12.63
C ASN A 55 -3.14 -7.93 13.06
N LYS A 56 -3.86 -6.96 12.50
CA LYS A 56 -5.28 -6.76 12.78
C LYS A 56 -6.16 -7.82 12.11
N LEU A 57 -5.74 -8.39 10.97
CA LEU A 57 -6.45 -9.46 10.27
C LEU A 57 -6.21 -10.83 10.92
N GLU A 58 -5.09 -11.00 11.63
CA GLU A 58 -4.77 -12.22 12.39
C GLU A 58 -5.43 -12.28 13.78
N SER A 59 -5.99 -11.17 14.29
CA SER A 59 -6.69 -11.07 15.58
C SER A 59 -8.21 -11.16 15.45
#